data_AF-A0A9X1M154-F1
#
_entry.id   AF-A0A9X1M154-F1
#
_cell.length_a   1.000
_cell.length_b   1.000
_cell.length_c   1.000
_cell.angle_alpha   90.00
_cell.angle_beta   90.00
_cell.angle_gamma   90.00
#
_symmetry.space_group_name_H-M   'P 1'
#
loop_
_entity.id
_entity.type
_entity.pdbx_description
1 polymer ?
#
loop_
_entity_poly.entity_id
_entity_poly.type
_entity_poly.pdbx_seq_one_letter_code
_entity_poly.pdbx_strand_id
1 'polypeptide(L)'
;MQSLPHGMKPQTSSKPRRGVSQKMASYGMTLMLFVFLVAVLFAANENDFVGWVVAIISLIWLCLFAFVVFSVRGAARKAGAKLAEAQDTLNRAAGGTPSVQVIDEATTIRDQKLDHSFKIVQVQARVIRENLGKDEDQVNRALETIEITSHNARSMIKKDDDGPVEGTLVD
;
A
#
# COMPACT_ATOMS: atom_id res chain seq x y z
N MET A 1 21.54 19.57 46.03
CA MET A 1 22.06 19.60 44.64
C MET A 1 22.73 18.25 44.36
N GLN A 2 22.06 17.35 43.65
CA GLN A 2 22.55 16.04 43.17
C GLN A 2 21.45 15.46 42.27
N SER A 3 21.54 15.69 40.96
CA SER A 3 22.09 14.79 39.91
C SER A 3 21.04 13.81 39.36
N LEU A 4 20.68 14.04 38.10
CA LEU A 4 19.78 13.23 37.26
C LEU A 4 20.27 11.78 37.11
N PRO A 5 19.39 10.77 37.18
CA PRO A 5 19.65 9.47 36.58
C PRO A 5 19.22 9.45 35.10
N HIS A 6 20.19 9.05 34.30
CA HIS A 6 20.19 8.90 32.85
C HIS A 6 19.11 7.90 32.40
N GLY A 7 18.06 8.39 31.75
CA GLY A 7 17.03 7.56 31.14
C GLY A 7 17.50 6.95 29.81
N MET A 8 17.46 5.62 29.74
CA MET A 8 17.71 4.77 28.59
C MET A 8 17.03 5.29 27.31
N LYS A 9 17.78 5.37 26.20
CA LYS A 9 17.19 5.60 24.87
C LYS A 9 16.36 4.36 24.47
N PRO A 10 15.08 4.48 24.08
CA PRO A 10 14.38 3.37 23.47
C PRO A 10 14.99 3.10 22.09
N GLN A 11 15.47 1.87 21.91
CA GLN A 11 15.91 1.36 20.63
C GLN A 11 14.69 1.22 19.71
N THR A 12 14.61 2.03 18.67
CA THR A 12 13.64 1.88 17.59
C THR A 12 14.09 0.74 16.67
N SER A 13 13.66 -0.48 16.98
CA SER A 13 13.74 -1.61 16.05
C SER A 13 12.34 -2.06 15.65
N SER A 14 11.93 -1.64 14.45
CA SER A 14 11.13 -2.46 13.54
C SER A 14 11.02 -1.71 12.20
N LYS A 15 11.71 -2.27 11.20
CA LYS A 15 11.62 -1.81 9.80
C LYS A 15 10.16 -1.88 9.33
N PRO A 16 9.64 -0.86 8.63
CA PRO A 16 8.41 -1.01 7.87
C PRO A 16 8.66 -2.04 6.76
N ARG A 17 7.96 -3.18 6.81
CA ARG A 17 7.95 -4.18 5.73
C ARG A 17 7.05 -3.65 4.60
N ARG A 18 7.49 -2.57 3.96
CA ARG A 18 6.85 -1.95 2.81
C ARG A 18 7.68 -2.26 1.57
N GLY A 19 7.04 -2.92 0.62
CA GLY A 19 7.58 -3.20 -0.70
C GLY A 19 8.16 -4.61 -0.82
N VAL A 20 7.38 -5.53 -1.38
CA VAL A 20 7.98 -6.48 -2.32
C VAL A 20 8.63 -5.60 -3.39
N SER A 21 9.92 -5.37 -3.21
CA SER A 21 10.73 -4.46 -4.00
C SER A 21 10.47 -4.74 -5.48
N GLN A 22 10.15 -3.71 -6.28
CA GLN A 22 10.03 -3.84 -7.74
C GLN A 22 11.25 -4.59 -8.35
N LYS A 23 12.39 -4.57 -7.66
CA LYS A 23 13.59 -5.33 -8.04
C LYS A 23 13.39 -6.85 -7.89
N MET A 24 12.72 -7.31 -6.84
CA MET A 24 12.44 -8.74 -6.62
C MET A 24 11.44 -9.30 -7.64
N ALA A 25 10.46 -8.49 -8.05
CA ALA A 25 9.58 -8.80 -9.18
C ALA A 25 10.34 -8.83 -10.52
N SER A 26 11.30 -7.92 -10.75
CA SER A 26 12.10 -7.92 -11.97
C SER A 26 13.08 -9.10 -12.04
N TYR A 27 13.70 -9.49 -10.92
CA TYR A 27 14.62 -10.64 -10.91
C TYR A 27 13.88 -11.95 -11.18
N GLY A 28 12.69 -12.15 -10.60
CA GLY A 28 11.85 -13.31 -10.89
C GLY A 28 11.43 -13.37 -12.37
N MET A 29 11.11 -12.22 -12.95
CA MET A 29 10.74 -12.11 -14.37
C MET A 29 11.90 -12.39 -15.32
N THR A 30 13.09 -11.84 -15.06
CA THR A 30 14.29 -12.11 -15.87
C THR A 30 14.70 -13.58 -15.78
N LEU A 31 14.59 -14.19 -14.60
CA LEU A 31 14.91 -15.62 -14.40
C LEU A 31 13.92 -16.52 -15.16
N MET A 32 12.61 -16.22 -15.11
CA MET A 32 11.61 -16.97 -15.88
C MET A 32 11.83 -16.86 -17.39
N LEU A 33 12.17 -15.66 -17.88
CA LEU A 33 12.52 -15.45 -19.30
C LEU A 33 13.78 -16.24 -19.70
N PHE A 34 14.79 -16.30 -18.83
CA PHE A 34 16.01 -17.05 -19.08
C PHE A 34 15.76 -18.56 -19.15
N VAL A 35 15.01 -19.11 -18.19
CA VAL A 35 14.63 -20.54 -18.17
C VAL A 35 13.82 -20.91 -19.42
N PHE A 36 12.91 -20.05 -19.84
CA PHE A 36 12.12 -20.22 -21.06
C PHE A 36 12.97 -20.23 -22.34
N LEU A 37 13.93 -19.31 -22.47
CA LEU A 37 14.88 -19.27 -23.58
C LEU A 37 15.72 -20.55 -23.65
N VAL A 38 16.19 -21.05 -22.50
CA VAL A 38 16.93 -22.31 -22.40
C VAL A 38 16.05 -23.49 -22.83
N ALA A 39 14.80 -23.55 -22.38
CA ALA A 39 13.86 -24.60 -22.77
C ALA A 39 13.59 -24.60 -24.30
N VAL A 40 13.43 -23.43 -24.91
CA VAL A 40 13.25 -23.29 -26.36
C VAL A 40 14.51 -23.72 -27.12
N LEU A 41 15.70 -23.36 -26.65
CA LEU A 41 16.97 -23.75 -27.28
C LEU A 41 17.20 -25.27 -27.20
N PHE A 42 16.90 -25.89 -26.06
CA PHE A 42 16.97 -27.35 -25.93
C PHE A 42 15.95 -28.06 -26.81
N ALA A 43 14.72 -27.53 -26.89
CA ALA A 43 13.69 -28.11 -27.74
C ALA A 43 14.02 -27.96 -29.24
N ALA A 44 14.63 -26.85 -29.65
CA ALA A 44 14.99 -26.61 -31.06
C ALA A 44 16.24 -27.37 -31.55
N ASN A 45 17.06 -27.91 -30.64
CA ASN A 45 18.33 -28.58 -30.99
C ASN A 45 18.18 -30.08 -31.28
N GLU A 46 17.11 -30.73 -30.80
CA GLU A 46 16.66 -31.99 -31.39
C GLU A 46 15.73 -31.63 -32.55
N ASN A 47 16.00 -32.12 -33.76
CA ASN A 47 15.22 -31.88 -34.96
C ASN A 47 13.83 -32.56 -34.87
N ASP A 48 13.04 -32.16 -33.88
CA ASP A 48 11.77 -32.74 -33.48
C ASP A 48 10.69 -31.67 -33.57
N PHE A 49 9.57 -32.03 -34.20
CA PHE A 49 8.44 -31.14 -34.49
C PHE A 49 7.93 -30.45 -33.22
N VAL A 50 8.00 -31.15 -32.09
CA VAL A 50 7.60 -30.66 -30.77
C VAL A 50 8.40 -29.42 -30.36
N GLY A 51 9.70 -29.38 -30.66
CA GLY A 51 10.55 -28.25 -30.30
C GLY A 51 10.25 -26.97 -31.06
N TRP A 52 9.96 -27.10 -32.36
CA TRP A 52 9.52 -25.98 -33.18
C TRP A 52 8.15 -25.45 -32.75
N VAL A 53 7.22 -26.32 -32.35
CA VAL A 53 5.92 -25.92 -31.81
C VAL A 53 6.09 -25.14 -30.51
N VAL A 54 6.93 -25.65 -29.59
CA VAL A 54 7.22 -24.94 -28.33
C VAL A 54 7.89 -23.60 -28.61
N ALA A 55 8.84 -23.52 -29.55
CA ALA A 55 9.51 -22.28 -29.92
C ALA A 55 8.54 -21.21 -30.47
N ILE A 56 7.61 -21.60 -31.35
CA ILE A 56 6.62 -20.68 -31.93
C ILE A 56 5.63 -20.18 -30.86
N ILE A 57 5.08 -21.10 -30.05
CA ILE A 57 4.17 -20.73 -28.95
C ILE A 57 4.87 -19.77 -27.99
N SER A 58 6.14 -20.06 -27.71
CA SER A 58 6.98 -19.24 -26.86
C SER A 58 7.19 -17.83 -27.42
N LEU A 59 7.49 -17.72 -28.71
CA LEU A 59 7.63 -16.44 -29.41
C LEU A 59 6.34 -15.61 -29.33
N ILE A 60 5.18 -16.24 -29.54
CA ILE A 60 3.87 -15.58 -29.47
C ILE A 60 3.63 -15.00 -28.07
N TRP A 61 3.89 -15.79 -27.02
CA TRP A 61 3.74 -15.33 -25.64
C TRP A 61 4.71 -14.19 -25.29
N LEU A 62 5.94 -14.24 -25.79
CA LEU A 62 6.91 -13.15 -25.60
C LEU A 62 6.44 -11.86 -26.29
N CYS A 63 5.93 -11.96 -27.51
CA CYS A 63 5.37 -10.82 -28.23
C CYS A 63 4.15 -10.23 -27.52
N LEU A 64 3.23 -11.07 -27.02
CA LEU A 64 2.06 -10.62 -26.26
C LEU A 64 2.48 -9.94 -24.95
N PHE A 65 3.41 -10.54 -24.21
CA PHE A 65 3.95 -9.95 -22.99
C PHE A 65 4.60 -8.59 -23.26
N ALA A 66 5.46 -8.50 -24.28
CA ALA A 66 6.07 -7.25 -24.70
C ALA A 66 4.99 -6.21 -25.07
N PHE A 67 3.99 -6.59 -25.86
CA PHE A 67 2.87 -5.73 -26.23
C PHE A 67 2.14 -5.19 -25.00
N VAL A 68 1.85 -6.01 -24.01
CA VAL A 68 1.20 -5.57 -22.76
C VAL A 68 2.08 -4.58 -22.00
N VAL A 69 3.36 -4.89 -21.80
CA VAL A 69 4.29 -4.01 -21.09
C VAL A 69 4.44 -2.67 -21.80
N PHE A 70 4.62 -2.67 -23.12
CA PHE A 70 4.71 -1.44 -23.91
C PHE A 70 3.39 -0.68 -23.94
N SER A 71 2.24 -1.36 -23.98
CA SER A 71 0.92 -0.72 -23.94
C SER A 71 0.64 -0.07 -22.59
N VAL A 72 0.94 -0.74 -21.48
CA VAL A 72 0.79 -0.18 -20.12
C VAL A 72 1.77 0.98 -19.92
N ARG A 73 3.01 0.83 -20.35
CA ARG A 73 4.03 1.89 -20.25
C ARG A 73 3.70 3.09 -21.15
N GLY A 74 3.10 2.85 -22.32
CA GLY A 74 2.58 3.88 -23.22
C GLY A 74 1.34 4.58 -22.67
N ALA A 75 0.39 3.83 -22.10
CA ALA A 75 -0.82 4.34 -21.47
C ALA A 75 -0.49 5.17 -20.21
N ALA A 76 0.44 4.71 -19.37
CA ALA A 76 0.90 5.47 -18.20
C ALA A 76 1.56 6.80 -18.59
N ARG A 77 2.37 6.81 -19.66
CA ARG A 77 2.98 8.05 -20.18
C ARG A 77 1.93 9.02 -20.75
N LYS A 78 0.94 8.51 -21.49
CA LYS A 78 -0.15 9.32 -22.05
C LYS A 78 -1.12 9.83 -20.97
N ALA A 79 -1.41 9.02 -19.95
CA ALA A 79 -2.22 9.41 -18.81
C ALA A 79 -1.54 10.48 -17.97
N GLY A 80 -0.22 10.38 -17.74
CA GLY A 80 0.56 11.42 -17.06
C GLY A 80 0.56 12.76 -17.81
N ALA A 81 0.67 12.73 -19.14
CA ALA A 81 0.58 13.94 -19.96
C ALA A 81 -0.82 14.57 -19.93
N LYS A 82 -1.89 13.75 -19.95
CA LYS A 82 -3.28 14.20 -19.85
C LYS A 82 -3.61 14.76 -18.45
N LEU A 83 -3.05 14.16 -17.40
CA LEU A 83 -3.14 14.68 -16.03
C LEU A 83 -2.39 15.99 -15.87
N ALA A 84 -1.20 16.14 -16.44
CA ALA A 84 -0.46 17.39 -16.42
C ALA A 84 -1.22 18.50 -17.17
N GLU A 85 -1.83 18.19 -18.31
CA GLU A 85 -2.67 19.11 -19.10
C GLU A 85 -3.97 19.49 -18.34
N ALA A 86 -4.61 18.53 -17.68
CA ALA A 86 -5.79 18.77 -16.84
C ALA A 86 -5.44 19.58 -15.57
N GLN A 87 -4.27 19.35 -14.98
CA GLN A 87 -3.81 20.05 -13.79
C GLN A 87 -3.37 21.49 -14.12
N ASP A 88 -2.77 21.71 -15.30
CA ASP A 88 -2.43 23.05 -15.78
C ASP A 88 -3.69 23.87 -16.14
N THR A 89 -4.70 23.24 -16.74
CA THR A 89 -5.99 23.90 -17.03
C THR A 89 -6.80 24.18 -15.75
N LEU A 90 -6.80 23.28 -14.76
CA LEU A 90 -7.40 23.53 -13.45
C LEU A 90 -6.67 24.65 -12.69
N ASN A 91 -5.33 24.70 -12.70
CA ASN A 91 -4.57 25.79 -12.09
C ASN A 91 -4.84 27.15 -12.77
N ARG A 92 -5.05 27.16 -14.09
CA ARG A 92 -5.39 28.37 -14.84
C ARG A 92 -6.84 28.83 -14.59
N ALA A 93 -7.77 27.88 -14.51
CA ALA A 93 -9.19 28.14 -14.23
C ALA A 93 -9.44 28.53 -12.77
N ALA A 94 -8.63 28.03 -11.84
CA ALA A 94 -8.70 28.34 -10.40
C ALA A 94 -8.04 29.69 -10.02
N GLY A 95 -7.59 30.50 -10.98
CA GLY A 95 -7.17 31.88 -10.72
C GLY A 95 -6.16 31.99 -9.57
N GLY A 96 -5.02 31.28 -9.65
CA GLY A 96 -3.88 31.51 -8.76
C GLY A 96 -3.96 30.91 -7.35
N THR A 97 -4.95 30.08 -7.02
CA THR A 97 -4.86 29.24 -5.81
C THR A 97 -4.74 27.79 -6.23
N PRO A 98 -3.55 27.16 -6.07
CA PRO A 98 -3.42 25.75 -6.38
C PRO A 98 -4.36 24.99 -5.44
N SER A 99 -5.26 24.18 -5.99
CA SER A 99 -5.91 23.10 -5.22
C SER A 99 -4.87 22.01 -4.99
N VAL A 100 -3.83 22.35 -4.22
CA VAL A 100 -3.11 21.38 -3.43
C VAL A 100 -4.21 20.69 -2.64
N GLN A 101 -4.39 19.38 -2.82
CA GLN A 101 -4.94 18.59 -1.72
C GLN A 101 -3.94 18.81 -0.59
N VAL A 102 -4.17 19.88 0.19
CA VAL A 102 -3.55 20.03 1.49
C VAL A 102 -4.18 18.88 2.23
N ILE A 103 -3.49 17.73 2.24
CA ILE A 103 -3.81 16.69 3.18
C ILE A 103 -3.60 17.39 4.51
N ASP A 104 -4.71 17.80 5.10
CA ASP A 104 -4.69 18.51 6.36
C ASP A 104 -3.91 17.62 7.33
N GLU A 105 -2.97 18.20 8.07
CA GLU A 105 -2.17 17.48 9.04
C GLU A 105 -3.11 16.78 10.05
N ALA A 106 -4.27 17.39 10.33
CA ALA A 106 -5.32 16.78 11.14
C ALA A 106 -5.93 15.51 10.51
N THR A 107 -6.12 15.46 9.19
CA THR A 107 -6.55 14.26 8.47
C THR A 107 -5.47 13.19 8.49
N THR A 108 -4.20 13.54 8.25
CA THR A 108 -3.08 12.58 8.32
C THR A 108 -2.93 11.97 9.71
N ILE A 109 -2.98 12.79 10.75
CA ILE A 109 -2.90 12.35 12.14
C ILE A 109 -4.10 11.46 12.50
N ARG A 110 -5.29 11.80 12.00
CA ARG A 110 -6.49 10.99 12.20
C ARG A 110 -6.36 9.62 11.56
N ASP A 111 -5.93 9.55 10.31
CA ASP A 111 -5.75 8.29 9.59
C ASP A 111 -4.72 7.39 10.28
N GLN A 112 -3.63 7.97 10.81
CA GLN A 112 -2.66 7.24 11.61
C GLN A 112 -3.27 6.68 12.91
N LYS A 113 -4.11 7.47 13.61
CA LYS A 113 -4.80 7.00 14.82
C LYS A 113 -5.83 5.92 14.51
N LEU A 114 -6.56 6.02 13.39
CA LEU A 114 -7.49 5.00 12.93
C LEU A 114 -6.78 3.69 12.57
N ASP A 115 -5.67 3.76 11.84
CA ASP A 115 -4.83 2.58 11.53
C ASP A 115 -4.36 1.89 12.82
N HIS A 116 -3.91 2.68 13.82
CA HIS A 116 -3.53 2.14 15.11
C HIS A 116 -4.69 1.46 15.84
N SER A 117 -5.87 2.09 15.87
CA SER A 117 -7.08 1.50 16.45
C SER A 117 -7.45 0.17 15.78
N PHE A 118 -7.36 0.07 14.45
CA PHE A 118 -7.64 -1.19 13.74
C PHE A 118 -6.61 -2.29 14.05
N LYS A 119 -5.34 -1.94 14.23
CA LYS A 119 -4.31 -2.91 14.67
C LYS A 119 -4.61 -3.48 16.04
N ILE A 120 -5.06 -2.65 17.00
CA ILE A 120 -5.46 -3.12 18.33
C ILE A 120 -6.60 -4.14 18.21
N VAL A 121 -7.64 -3.82 17.44
CA VAL A 121 -8.77 -4.74 17.22
C VAL A 121 -8.31 -6.07 16.63
N GLN A 122 -7.37 -6.06 15.67
CA GLN A 122 -6.81 -7.29 15.10
C GLN A 122 -6.04 -8.13 16.12
N VAL A 123 -5.24 -7.47 16.98
CA VAL A 123 -4.52 -8.16 18.06
C VAL A 123 -5.51 -8.79 19.03
N GLN A 124 -6.53 -8.05 19.46
CA GLN A 124 -7.52 -8.57 20.41
C GLN A 124 -8.40 -9.65 19.80
N ALA A 125 -8.75 -9.57 18.52
CA ALA A 125 -9.43 -10.66 17.82
C ALA A 125 -8.60 -11.95 17.80
N ARG A 126 -7.26 -11.84 17.73
CA ARG A 126 -6.37 -12.99 17.87
C ARG A 126 -6.38 -13.54 19.30
N VAL A 127 -6.27 -12.67 20.31
CA VAL A 127 -6.34 -13.06 21.73
C VAL A 127 -7.63 -13.81 22.04
N ILE A 128 -8.77 -13.35 21.51
CA ILE A 128 -10.07 -14.04 21.66
C ILE A 128 -9.97 -15.45 21.08
N ARG A 129 -9.50 -15.61 19.84
CA ARG A 129 -9.39 -16.93 19.20
C ARG A 129 -8.46 -17.88 19.96
N GLU A 130 -7.41 -17.37 20.57
CA GLU A 130 -6.43 -18.17 21.31
C GLU A 130 -6.94 -18.64 22.67
N ASN A 131 -7.78 -17.83 23.33
CA ASN A 131 -8.28 -18.05 24.68
C ASN A 131 -9.74 -18.53 24.74
N LEU A 132 -10.45 -18.57 23.61
CA LEU A 132 -11.81 -19.09 23.53
C LEU A 132 -11.87 -20.54 24.03
N GLY A 133 -12.73 -20.81 25.02
CA GLY A 133 -12.86 -22.11 25.65
C GLY A 133 -11.70 -22.50 26.58
N LYS A 134 -10.78 -21.58 26.87
CA LYS A 134 -9.66 -21.79 27.82
C LYS A 134 -9.67 -20.80 28.97
N ASP A 135 -9.78 -19.51 28.65
CA ASP A 135 -9.71 -18.40 29.61
C ASP A 135 -10.77 -17.35 29.21
N GLU A 136 -11.96 -17.49 29.78
CA GLU A 136 -13.08 -16.60 29.49
C GLU A 136 -12.83 -15.16 29.99
N ASP A 137 -12.06 -14.98 31.05
CA ASP A 137 -11.72 -13.65 31.57
C ASP A 137 -10.82 -12.89 30.60
N GLN A 138 -9.87 -13.55 29.93
CA GLN A 138 -9.11 -12.93 28.86
C GLN A 138 -9.95 -12.64 27.61
N VAL A 139 -10.90 -13.51 27.28
CA VAL A 139 -11.84 -13.23 26.17
C VAL A 139 -12.68 -11.98 26.48
N ASN A 140 -13.24 -11.87 27.68
CA ASN A 140 -14.05 -10.72 28.09
C ASN A 140 -13.25 -9.42 28.09
N ARG A 141 -12.00 -9.42 28.61
CA ARG A 141 -11.11 -8.24 28.57
C ARG A 141 -10.73 -7.82 27.14
N ALA A 142 -10.51 -8.79 26.26
CA ALA A 142 -10.21 -8.52 24.86
C ALA A 142 -11.43 -7.93 24.13
N LEU A 143 -12.64 -8.44 24.42
CA LEU A 143 -13.90 -7.89 23.89
C LEU A 143 -14.14 -6.45 24.36
N GLU A 144 -13.96 -6.18 25.65
CA GLU A 144 -14.06 -4.82 26.22
C GLU A 144 -13.07 -3.86 25.54
N THR A 145 -11.83 -4.30 25.33
CA THR A 145 -10.84 -3.48 24.63
C THR A 145 -11.25 -3.18 23.19
N ILE A 146 -11.82 -4.15 22.48
CA ILE A 146 -12.35 -3.96 21.12
C ILE A 146 -13.48 -2.93 21.15
N GLU A 147 -14.42 -3.04 22.10
CA GLU A 147 -15.55 -2.12 22.23
C GLU A 147 -15.08 -0.68 22.45
N ILE A 148 -14.20 -0.46 23.43
CA ILE A 148 -13.64 0.88 23.72
C ILE A 148 -12.89 1.43 22.51
N THR A 149 -12.06 0.60 21.87
CA THR A 149 -11.26 1.01 20.72
C THR A 149 -12.14 1.37 19.51
N SER A 150 -13.16 0.55 19.23
CA SER A 150 -14.11 0.78 18.15
C SER A 150 -14.96 2.02 18.38
N HIS A 151 -15.38 2.28 19.63
CA HIS A 151 -16.11 3.50 19.97
C HIS A 151 -15.28 4.75 19.70
N ASN A 152 -14.02 4.75 20.17
CA ASN A 152 -13.09 5.86 19.96
C ASN A 152 -12.77 6.08 18.48
N ALA A 153 -12.48 5.01 17.73
CA ALA A 153 -12.21 5.09 16.29
C ALA A 153 -13.43 5.61 15.52
N ARG A 154 -14.64 5.15 15.86
CA ARG A 154 -15.88 5.60 15.22
C ARG A 154 -16.15 7.08 15.46
N SER A 155 -15.84 7.59 16.66
CA SER A 155 -15.96 9.03 16.98
C SER A 155 -15.03 9.89 16.12
N MET A 156 -13.85 9.39 15.76
CA MET A 156 -12.89 10.09 14.90
C MET A 156 -13.35 10.15 13.44
N ILE A 157 -14.11 9.16 12.97
CA ILE A 157 -14.66 9.15 11.60
C ILE A 157 -15.81 10.16 11.47
N LYS A 158 -16.66 10.32 12.50
CA LYS A 158 -17.82 11.23 12.44
C LYS A 158 -17.49 12.72 12.54
N LYS A 159 -16.27 13.10 12.94
CA LYS A 159 -15.89 14.50 13.15
C LYS A 159 -15.70 15.34 11.88
N ASP A 160 -15.88 14.77 10.68
CA ASP A 160 -15.83 15.50 9.39
C ASP A 160 -17.19 16.01 8.89
N ASP A 161 -18.30 15.72 9.59
CA ASP A 161 -19.63 16.17 9.17
C ASP A 161 -19.97 17.59 9.66
N ASP A 162 -19.09 18.23 10.44
CA ASP A 162 -19.23 19.64 10.82
C ASP A 162 -18.46 20.46 9.78
N GLY A 163 -19.20 21.19 8.94
CA GLY A 163 -18.68 21.97 7.83
C GLY A 163 -17.66 23.05 8.26
N PRO A 164 -17.16 23.87 7.32
CA PRO A 164 -16.14 24.88 7.62
C PRO A 164 -16.58 25.74 8.81
N VAL A 165 -15.78 25.75 9.88
CA VAL A 165 -16.07 26.58 11.06
C VAL A 165 -15.93 28.04 10.64
N GLU A 166 -17.07 28.71 10.45
CA GLU A 166 -17.13 30.14 10.15
C GLU A 166 -16.82 30.93 11.44
N GLY A 167 -15.55 30.99 11.80
CA GLY A 167 -15.07 31.78 12.93
C GLY A 167 -14.60 33.15 12.47
N THR A 168 -15.31 34.22 12.85
CA THR A 168 -14.75 35.58 12.75
C THR A 168 -13.68 35.74 13.85
N LEU A 169 -12.44 35.96 13.44
CA LEU A 169 -11.37 36.40 14.34
C LEU A 169 -11.69 37.82 14.80
N VAL A 170 -11.91 38.00 16.10
CA VAL A 170 -11.97 39.32 16.74
C VAL A 170 -10.61 39.55 17.39
N ASP A 171 -9.91 40.59 16.93
CA ASP A 171 -8.70 41.16 17.54
C ASP A 171 -9.09 42.07 18.71
#